data_AF-A0A7U9SU98-F1
#
_entry.id   AF-A0A7U9SU98-F1
#
_cell.length_a   1.000
_cell.length_b   1.000
_cell.length_c   1.000
_cell.angle_alpha   90.00
_cell.angle_beta   90.00
_cell.angle_gamma   90.00
#
_symmetry.space_group_name_H-M   'P 1'
#
loop_
_entity.id
_entity.type
_entity.pdbx_description
1 polymer ?
#
loop_
_entity_poly.entity_id
_entity_poly.type
_entity_poly.pdbx_seq_one_letter_code
_entity_poly.pdbx_strand_id
1 'polypeptide(L)'
;MMKLAREDFSMLPAWVGLNERTVSFFEWLTDGELSPWKCGDAFLIKVRQRKDYFLYIGCGKGNVLEIGENLIFAGMFRWKDCGLYDVKEHLRKLLRISDEFGFPGKADARKEAEEIANRKAFLLITRDWDAILQEARCEKEQMIPKITRNEIQKYARRYYQAGKAEEEISFQPEVPVAQYFSDRCYLLFLDNKKWVAERIARQWVLENAAYISRQRIWYGCIRNEFMEIKKAAERQK
;
A
#
# COMPACT_ATOMS: atom_id res chain seq x y z
N MET A 1 -1.72 21.37 32.57
CA MET A 1 -0.60 20.64 31.94
C MET A 1 -0.39 19.36 32.72
N MET A 2 -0.85 18.23 32.18
CA MET A 2 -0.77 16.93 32.86
C MET A 2 0.57 16.31 32.49
N LYS A 3 1.50 16.18 33.45
CA LYS A 3 2.78 15.50 33.23
C LYS A 3 2.51 14.01 33.06
N LEU A 4 2.90 13.44 31.91
CA LEU A 4 2.80 12.00 31.66
C LEU A 4 3.65 11.23 32.68
N ALA A 5 3.05 10.26 33.36
CA ALA A 5 3.74 9.36 34.27
C ALA A 5 4.45 8.24 33.49
N ARG A 6 5.44 7.59 34.12
CA ARG A 6 6.27 6.57 33.45
C ARG A 6 5.47 5.37 32.92
N GLU A 7 4.31 5.10 33.53
CA GLU A 7 3.38 4.02 33.19
C GLU A 7 2.55 4.33 31.94
N ASP A 8 2.29 5.61 31.65
CA ASP A 8 1.50 6.08 30.50
C ASP A 8 2.21 5.80 29.16
N PHE A 9 3.54 5.72 29.16
CA PHE A 9 4.33 5.47 27.95
C PHE A 9 4.19 4.06 27.39
N SER A 10 3.75 3.09 28.20
CA SER A 10 3.57 1.71 27.76
C SER A 10 2.44 1.54 26.74
N MET A 11 1.49 2.48 26.72
CA MET A 11 0.35 2.52 25.80
C MET A 11 0.59 3.44 24.60
N LEU A 12 1.74 4.12 24.54
CA LEU A 12 2.10 5.06 23.48
C LEU A 12 3.04 4.40 22.47
N PRO A 13 3.10 4.90 21.22
CA PRO A 13 4.04 4.41 20.24
C PRO A 13 5.48 4.55 20.72
N ALA A 14 6.34 3.58 20.37
CA ALA A 14 7.71 3.49 20.86
C ALA A 14 8.60 4.73 20.61
N TRP A 15 8.22 5.62 19.71
CA TRP A 15 8.95 6.87 19.49
C TRP A 15 8.74 7.87 20.66
N VAL A 16 7.60 7.80 21.33
CA VAL A 16 7.27 8.61 22.50
C VAL A 16 8.04 8.07 23.69
N GLY A 17 8.98 8.86 24.24
CA GLY A 17 9.82 8.45 25.36
C GLY A 17 11.23 7.96 25.00
N LEU A 18 11.60 7.94 23.71
CA LEU A 18 13.01 7.68 23.31
C LEU A 18 14.01 8.64 24.00
N ASN A 19 13.60 9.89 24.20
CA ASN A 19 14.35 10.88 24.97
C ASN A 19 13.40 12.00 25.45
N GLU A 20 13.87 12.90 26.30
CA GLU A 20 13.06 14.02 26.82
C GLU A 20 12.46 14.88 25.69
N ARG A 21 13.17 15.03 24.57
CA ARG A 21 12.72 15.83 23.43
C ARG A 21 11.53 15.18 22.73
N THR A 22 11.48 13.85 22.61
CA THR A 22 10.31 13.19 22.01
C THR A 22 9.09 13.23 22.93
N VAL A 23 9.30 13.23 24.26
CA VAL A 23 8.22 13.46 25.24
C VAL A 23 7.65 14.87 25.08
N SER A 24 8.47 15.92 25.15
CA SER A 24 7.99 17.31 24.99
C SER A 24 7.38 17.56 23.61
N PHE A 25 7.88 16.89 22.58
CA PHE A 25 7.31 16.97 21.24
C PHE A 25 5.91 16.34 21.18
N PHE A 26 5.70 15.19 21.83
CA PHE A 26 4.39 14.57 21.92
C PHE A 26 3.40 15.40 22.74
N GLU A 27 3.84 15.99 23.85
CA GLU A 27 3.04 16.95 24.61
C GLU A 27 2.61 18.13 23.74
N TRP A 28 3.54 18.72 22.97
CA TRP A 28 3.20 19.77 22.01
C TRP A 28 2.24 19.31 20.92
N LEU A 29 2.39 18.11 20.36
CA LEU A 29 1.48 17.58 19.36
C LEU A 29 0.06 17.44 19.92
N THR A 30 -0.04 16.97 21.16
CA THR A 30 -1.32 16.70 21.83
C THR A 30 -1.95 17.93 22.47
N ASP A 31 -1.18 19.00 22.67
CA ASP A 31 -1.70 20.30 23.04
C ASP A 31 -2.67 20.81 21.95
N GLY A 32 -3.86 21.27 22.36
CA GLY A 32 -4.90 21.69 21.43
C GLY A 32 -4.55 22.96 20.65
N GLU A 33 -3.55 23.70 21.11
CA GLU A 33 -3.07 24.93 20.49
C GLU A 33 -2.26 24.65 19.21
N LEU A 34 -2.36 25.57 18.23
CA LEU A 34 -1.59 25.53 16.98
C LEU A 34 -0.33 26.40 17.04
N SER A 35 0.14 26.70 18.24
CA SER A 35 1.35 27.50 18.46
C SER A 35 2.58 26.79 17.89
N PRO A 36 3.52 27.51 17.23
CA PRO A 36 4.75 26.90 16.75
C PRO A 36 5.61 26.38 17.90
N TRP A 37 6.22 25.21 17.72
CA TRP A 37 7.21 24.70 18.65
C TRP A 37 8.60 25.19 18.26
N LYS A 38 9.20 26.00 19.14
CA LYS A 38 10.55 26.52 18.94
C LYS A 38 11.58 25.56 19.53
N CYS A 39 12.53 25.13 18.71
CA CYS A 39 13.65 24.30 19.15
C CYS A 39 14.95 24.83 18.54
N GLY A 40 15.67 25.67 19.30
CA GLY A 40 16.84 26.40 18.80
C GLY A 40 16.43 27.43 17.75
N ASP A 41 17.08 27.38 16.59
CA ASP A 41 16.83 28.26 15.44
C ASP A 41 15.75 27.72 14.48
N ALA A 42 15.19 26.55 14.79
CA ALA A 42 14.12 25.92 14.03
C ALA A 42 12.76 26.14 14.70
N PHE A 43 11.75 26.36 13.87
CA PHE A 43 10.34 26.40 14.26
C PHE A 43 9.61 25.25 13.59
N LEU A 44 8.83 24.52 14.37
CA LEU A 44 7.98 23.46 13.87
C LEU A 44 6.52 23.89 13.96
N ILE A 45 5.79 23.73 12.87
CA ILE A 45 4.39 24.11 12.73
C ILE A 45 3.60 22.84 12.46
N LYS A 46 2.48 22.67 13.16
CA LYS A 46 1.49 21.62 12.87
C LYS A 46 0.29 22.25 12.17
N VAL A 47 -0.07 21.70 11.03
CA VAL A 47 -1.23 22.10 10.22
C VAL A 47 -2.25 20.99 10.29
N ARG A 48 -3.47 21.31 10.74
CA ARG A 48 -4.55 20.33 10.83
C ARG A 48 -5.03 19.91 9.46
N GLN A 49 -4.98 18.60 9.20
CA GLN A 49 -5.54 17.97 8.02
C GLN A 49 -6.52 16.89 8.47
N ARG A 50 -7.81 17.21 8.44
CA ARG A 50 -8.90 16.39 9.02
C ARG A 50 -8.67 16.15 10.53
N LYS A 51 -8.33 14.91 10.88
CA LYS A 51 -8.04 14.47 12.24
C LYS A 51 -6.54 14.43 12.53
N ASP A 52 -5.68 14.55 11.53
CA ASP A 52 -4.23 14.37 11.65
C ASP A 52 -3.51 15.72 11.52
N TYR A 53 -2.22 15.77 11.88
CA TYR A 53 -1.37 16.94 11.73
C TYR A 53 -0.30 16.71 10.67
N PHE A 54 -0.15 17.67 9.77
CA PHE A 54 0.98 17.76 8.85
C PHE A 54 2.00 18.69 9.48
N LEU A 55 3.26 18.25 9.50
CA LEU A 55 4.33 18.93 10.20
C LEU A 55 5.24 19.63 9.19
N TYR A 56 5.56 20.88 9.46
CA TYR A 56 6.43 21.69 8.63
C TYR A 56 7.52 22.33 9.49
N ILE A 57 8.77 22.24 9.04
CA ILE A 57 9.91 22.90 9.67
C ILE A 57 10.22 24.17 8.90
N GLY A 58 10.37 25.28 9.62
CA GLY A 58 10.97 26.50 9.10
C GLY A 58 12.27 26.84 9.83
N CYS A 59 13.24 27.31 9.06
CA CYS A 59 14.51 27.84 9.56
C CYS A 59 14.49 29.35 9.34
N GLY A 60 14.62 30.16 10.41
CA GLY A 60 14.55 31.61 10.28
C GLY A 60 15.38 32.34 11.31
N LYS A 61 16.10 33.39 10.86
CA LYS A 61 16.59 34.48 11.70
C LYS A 61 15.56 35.63 11.64
N GLY A 62 14.39 35.45 12.26
CA GLY A 62 13.34 36.49 12.26
C GLY A 62 11.95 35.98 12.58
N ASN A 63 11.05 36.91 12.91
CA ASN A 63 9.70 36.65 13.43
C ASN A 63 8.62 36.42 12.35
N VAL A 64 8.99 36.32 11.07
CA VAL A 64 8.03 36.16 9.95
C VAL A 64 8.47 35.00 9.07
N LEU A 65 7.62 33.97 8.99
CA LEU A 65 7.81 32.81 8.11
C LEU A 65 6.82 32.94 6.93
N GLU A 66 7.33 33.17 5.73
CA GLU A 66 6.48 33.14 4.52
C GLU A 66 6.13 31.69 4.15
N ILE A 67 4.82 31.43 4.02
CA ILE A 67 4.27 30.13 3.62
C ILE A 67 4.63 29.89 2.15
N GLY A 68 5.37 28.82 1.86
CA GLY A 68 5.73 28.40 0.51
C GLY A 68 7.23 28.42 0.22
N GLU A 69 7.98 29.36 0.79
CA GLU A 69 9.43 29.45 0.60
C GLU A 69 10.23 28.93 1.80
N ASN A 70 9.73 29.11 3.02
CA ASN A 70 10.49 28.86 4.26
C ASN A 70 9.99 27.66 5.08
N LEU A 71 9.02 26.88 4.56
CA LEU A 71 8.43 25.74 5.28
C LEU A 71 8.60 24.44 4.50
N ILE A 72 9.35 23.52 5.09
CA ILE A 72 9.66 22.22 4.51
C ILE A 72 8.81 21.16 5.20
N PHE A 73 8.08 20.35 4.42
CA PHE A 73 7.34 19.22 4.97
C PHE A 73 8.27 18.27 5.72
N ALA A 74 7.90 17.95 6.96
CA ALA A 74 8.76 17.28 7.92
C ALA A 74 8.21 15.91 8.35
N GLY A 75 6.92 15.67 8.17
CA GLY A 75 6.25 14.42 8.48
C GLY A 75 4.77 14.64 8.80
N MET A 76 4.12 13.57 9.23
CA MET A 76 2.72 13.58 9.66
C MET A 76 2.61 12.95 11.04
N PHE A 77 1.75 13.53 11.88
CA PHE A 77 1.31 12.93 13.12
C PHE A 77 -0.14 12.48 12.98
N ARG A 78 -0.40 11.22 13.30
CA ARG A 78 -1.74 10.65 13.23
C ARG A 78 -2.34 10.47 14.60
N TRP A 79 -3.54 10.98 14.77
CA TRP A 79 -4.22 10.94 16.07
C TRP A 79 -4.79 9.56 16.40
N LYS A 80 -5.09 8.75 15.37
CA LYS A 80 -5.70 7.42 15.54
C LYS A 80 -4.82 6.47 16.36
N ASP A 81 -3.50 6.56 16.16
CA ASP A 81 -2.52 5.66 16.75
C ASP A 81 -1.35 6.41 17.40
N CYS A 82 -1.43 7.74 17.51
CA CYS A 82 -0.35 8.62 17.96
C CYS A 82 0.96 8.44 17.18
N GLY A 83 0.90 7.86 15.97
CA GLY A 83 2.07 7.50 15.17
C GLY A 83 2.62 8.68 14.38
N LEU A 84 3.93 8.65 14.14
CA LEU A 84 4.58 9.52 13.16
C LEU A 84 4.77 8.78 11.84
N TYR A 85 4.46 9.45 10.74
CA TYR A 85 4.46 8.94 9.38
C TYR A 85 5.25 9.86 8.46
N ASP A 86 5.89 9.29 7.43
CA ASP A 86 6.69 10.02 6.43
C ASP A 86 7.72 10.99 7.04
N VAL A 87 8.25 10.64 8.21
CA VAL A 87 9.19 11.47 8.97
C VAL A 87 10.44 11.72 8.13
N LYS A 88 10.71 12.99 7.87
CA LYS A 88 11.89 13.43 7.13
C LYS A 88 13.10 13.57 8.05
N GLU A 89 14.28 13.50 7.45
CA GLU A 89 15.56 13.57 8.14
C GLU A 89 15.68 14.80 9.05
N HIS A 90 15.20 15.96 8.61
CA HIS A 90 15.22 17.20 9.39
C HIS A 90 14.45 17.05 10.72
N LEU A 91 13.26 16.42 10.70
CA LEU A 91 12.48 16.17 11.91
C LEU A 91 13.15 15.14 12.80
N ARG A 92 13.68 14.07 12.21
CA ARG A 92 14.43 13.03 12.94
C ARG A 92 15.62 13.62 13.70
N LYS A 93 16.44 14.42 13.02
CA LYS A 93 17.57 15.15 13.61
C LYS A 93 17.12 16.13 14.69
N LEU A 94 16.06 16.88 14.42
CA LEU A 94 15.45 17.78 15.40
C LEU A 94 15.05 17.02 16.66
N LEU A 95 14.45 15.84 16.55
CA LEU A 95 13.99 15.02 17.68
C LEU A 95 15.07 14.12 18.29
N ARG A 96 16.30 14.13 17.76
CA ARG A 96 17.42 13.26 18.18
C ARG A 96 17.05 11.77 18.16
N ILE A 97 16.31 11.35 17.14
CA ILE A 97 15.91 9.96 16.94
C ILE A 97 16.97 9.27 16.07
N SER A 98 17.46 8.10 16.49
CA SER A 98 18.45 7.29 15.72
C SER A 98 17.92 6.92 14.34
N ASP A 99 18.76 6.90 13.32
CA ASP A 99 18.42 6.48 11.95
C ASP A 99 17.92 5.03 11.86
N GLU A 100 18.31 4.18 12.82
CA GLU A 100 17.84 2.80 12.94
C GLU A 100 16.35 2.69 13.26
N PHE A 101 15.74 3.73 13.83
CA PHE A 101 14.31 3.73 14.14
C PHE A 101 13.48 3.96 12.87
N GLY A 102 12.73 2.96 12.42
CA GLY A 102 11.87 3.07 11.23
C GLY A 102 10.58 3.86 11.51
N PHE A 103 10.20 4.74 10.58
CA PHE A 103 8.86 5.32 10.54
C PHE A 103 8.13 4.85 9.28
N PRO A 104 6.84 4.47 9.38
CA PRO A 104 6.06 4.09 8.22
C PRO A 104 5.95 5.26 7.23
N GLY A 105 6.10 4.96 5.94
CA GLY A 105 5.93 5.94 4.88
C GLY A 105 5.00 5.47 3.77
N LYS A 106 4.79 6.37 2.80
CA LYS A 106 3.98 6.08 1.61
C LYS A 106 4.48 4.86 0.83
N ALA A 107 5.79 4.62 0.79
CA ALA A 107 6.37 3.47 0.09
C ALA A 107 5.96 2.14 0.74
N ASP A 108 5.99 2.05 2.08
CA ASP A 108 5.57 0.87 2.83
C ASP A 108 4.07 0.62 2.66
N ALA A 109 3.27 1.68 2.78
CA ALA A 109 1.84 1.62 2.58
C ALA A 109 1.46 1.19 1.15
N ARG A 110 2.23 1.61 0.14
CA ARG A 110 2.03 1.17 -1.25
C ARG A 110 2.31 -0.32 -1.39
N LYS A 111 3.40 -0.83 -0.82
CA LYS A 111 3.73 -2.27 -0.86
C LYS A 111 2.65 -3.11 -0.17
N GLU A 112 2.17 -2.66 0.99
CA GLU A 112 1.04 -3.31 1.67
C GLU A 112 -0.23 -3.27 0.82
N ALA A 113 -0.50 -2.14 0.16
CA ALA A 113 -1.63 -2.00 -0.76
C ALA A 113 -1.52 -2.94 -1.97
N GLU A 114 -0.32 -3.14 -2.53
CA GLU A 114 -0.04 -4.11 -3.61
C GLU A 114 -0.39 -5.53 -3.19
N GLU A 115 0.08 -5.97 -2.03
CA GLU A 115 -0.20 -7.32 -1.53
C GLU A 115 -1.70 -7.54 -1.28
N ILE A 116 -2.41 -6.53 -0.76
CA ILE A 116 -3.85 -6.63 -0.54
C ILE A 116 -4.61 -6.58 -1.87
N ALA A 117 -4.22 -5.68 -2.78
CA ALA A 117 -4.88 -5.51 -4.07
C ALA A 117 -4.73 -6.75 -4.96
N ASN A 118 -3.55 -7.37 -5.01
CA ASN A 118 -3.33 -8.61 -5.75
C ASN A 118 -4.21 -9.75 -5.23
N ARG A 119 -4.27 -9.92 -3.90
CA ARG A 119 -5.16 -10.91 -3.26
C ARG A 119 -6.63 -10.65 -3.58
N LYS A 120 -7.07 -9.39 -3.55
CA LYS A 120 -8.44 -9.00 -3.87
C LYS A 120 -8.76 -9.18 -5.35
N ALA A 121 -7.87 -8.80 -6.24
CA ALA A 121 -8.00 -9.03 -7.68
C ALA A 121 -8.11 -10.53 -7.98
N PHE A 122 -7.28 -11.37 -7.34
CA PHE A 122 -7.35 -12.81 -7.51
C PHE A 122 -8.73 -13.37 -7.09
N LEU A 123 -9.29 -12.91 -5.97
CA LEU A 123 -10.63 -13.31 -5.54
C LEU A 123 -11.72 -12.86 -6.52
N LEU A 124 -11.67 -11.61 -7.00
CA LEU A 124 -12.62 -11.12 -8.00
C LEU A 124 -12.57 -11.94 -9.31
N ILE A 125 -11.37 -12.34 -9.73
CA ILE A 125 -11.15 -13.11 -10.96
C ILE A 125 -11.58 -14.58 -10.82
N THR A 126 -11.47 -15.15 -9.62
CA THR A 126 -11.75 -16.57 -9.39
C THR A 126 -13.18 -16.83 -8.94
N ARG A 127 -13.79 -15.92 -8.16
CA ARG A 127 -15.11 -16.11 -7.54
C ARG A 127 -16.19 -15.23 -8.16
N ASP A 128 -15.88 -13.98 -8.47
CA ASP A 128 -16.88 -12.96 -8.82
C ASP A 128 -16.80 -12.52 -10.28
N TRP A 129 -16.20 -13.36 -11.14
CA TRP A 129 -15.87 -12.97 -12.51
C TRP A 129 -17.08 -12.63 -13.37
N ASP A 130 -18.19 -13.37 -13.21
CA ASP A 130 -19.39 -13.13 -14.01
C ASP A 130 -20.01 -11.75 -13.71
N ALA A 131 -19.96 -11.33 -12.44
CA ALA A 131 -20.39 -9.98 -12.05
C ALA A 131 -19.47 -8.90 -12.66
N ILE A 132 -18.15 -9.14 -12.66
CA ILE A 132 -17.17 -8.26 -13.30
C ILE A 132 -17.45 -8.13 -14.80
N LEU A 133 -17.73 -9.22 -15.51
CA LEU A 133 -18.01 -9.19 -16.95
C LEU A 133 -19.30 -8.45 -17.30
N GLN A 134 -20.33 -8.53 -16.46
CA GLN A 134 -21.57 -7.78 -16.66
C GLN A 134 -21.34 -6.26 -16.58
N GLU A 135 -20.39 -5.84 -15.75
CA GLU A 135 -20.07 -4.43 -15.55
C GLU A 135 -19.02 -3.90 -16.54
N ALA A 136 -17.96 -4.68 -16.77
CA ALA A 136 -16.92 -4.38 -17.74
C ALA A 136 -17.48 -4.61 -19.15
N ARG A 137 -18.17 -3.61 -19.69
CA ARG A 137 -18.80 -3.56 -21.03
C ARG A 137 -17.82 -3.85 -22.17
N CYS A 138 -17.30 -5.07 -22.24
CA CYS A 138 -16.32 -5.54 -23.18
C CYS A 138 -16.98 -6.40 -24.26
N GLU A 139 -16.56 -6.22 -25.50
CA GLU A 139 -17.00 -7.04 -26.62
C GLU A 139 -16.42 -8.47 -26.50
N LYS A 140 -17.19 -9.47 -26.93
CA LYS A 140 -16.80 -10.89 -26.80
C LYS A 140 -15.53 -11.20 -27.58
N GLU A 141 -15.35 -10.55 -28.71
CA GLU A 141 -14.23 -10.69 -29.63
C GLU A 141 -12.91 -10.28 -28.96
N GLN A 142 -12.95 -9.29 -28.07
CA GLN A 142 -11.78 -8.83 -27.32
C GLN A 142 -11.40 -9.80 -26.19
N MET A 143 -12.35 -10.60 -25.71
CA MET A 143 -12.17 -11.49 -24.56
C MET A 143 -11.55 -12.85 -24.94
N ILE A 144 -11.57 -13.21 -26.23
CA ILE A 144 -11.08 -14.50 -26.72
C ILE A 144 -9.61 -14.36 -27.15
N PRO A 145 -8.70 -15.15 -26.56
CA PRO A 145 -7.30 -15.15 -26.95
C PRO A 145 -7.09 -15.86 -28.30
N LYS A 146 -6.13 -15.39 -29.08
CA LYS A 146 -5.57 -16.19 -30.18
C LYS A 146 -4.61 -17.20 -29.58
N ILE A 147 -4.96 -18.49 -29.64
CA ILE A 147 -4.20 -19.58 -29.03
C ILE A 147 -3.84 -20.60 -30.10
N THR A 148 -2.60 -21.07 -30.11
CA THR A 148 -2.20 -22.24 -30.90
C THR A 148 -2.06 -23.48 -30.02
N ARG A 149 -2.44 -24.65 -30.55
CA ARG A 149 -2.33 -25.92 -29.82
C ARG A 149 -0.88 -26.24 -29.42
N ASN A 150 0.08 -25.93 -30.30
CA ASN A 150 1.50 -26.16 -30.04
C ASN A 150 2.01 -25.39 -28.82
N GLU A 151 1.56 -24.14 -28.62
CA GLU A 151 1.92 -23.35 -27.44
C GLU A 151 1.34 -23.95 -26.17
N ILE A 152 0.05 -24.31 -26.17
CA ILE A 152 -0.62 -24.94 -25.02
C ILE A 152 0.12 -26.21 -24.59
N GLN A 153 0.43 -27.08 -25.56
CA GLN A 153 1.16 -28.32 -25.31
C GLN A 153 2.56 -28.08 -24.75
N LYS A 154 3.28 -27.10 -25.30
CA LYS A 154 4.62 -26.73 -24.82
C LYS A 154 4.59 -26.30 -23.35
N TYR A 155 3.64 -25.44 -22.96
CA TYR A 155 3.53 -24.99 -21.57
C TYR A 155 3.04 -26.10 -20.64
N ALA A 156 2.03 -26.87 -21.04
CA ALA A 156 1.53 -28.00 -20.26
C ALA A 156 2.62 -29.04 -19.95
N ARG A 157 3.45 -29.39 -20.94
CA ARG A 157 4.62 -30.28 -20.74
C ARG A 157 5.65 -29.70 -19.79
N ARG A 158 5.94 -28.40 -19.89
CA ARG A 158 6.87 -27.72 -18.98
C ARG A 158 6.37 -27.78 -17.53
N TYR A 159 5.08 -27.52 -17.30
CA TYR A 159 4.50 -27.60 -15.96
C TYR A 159 4.51 -29.03 -15.41
N TYR A 160 4.21 -30.02 -16.25
CA TYR A 160 4.29 -31.44 -15.88
C TYR A 160 5.72 -31.85 -15.50
N GLN A 161 6.71 -31.49 -16.31
CA GLN A 161 8.13 -31.75 -16.02
C GLN A 161 8.63 -31.03 -14.76
N ALA A 162 8.07 -29.85 -14.46
CA ALA A 162 8.39 -29.10 -13.26
C ALA A 162 7.67 -29.62 -12.00
N GLY A 163 6.85 -30.68 -12.09
CA GLY A 163 6.14 -31.25 -10.95
C GLY A 163 5.08 -30.31 -10.35
N LYS A 164 4.56 -29.38 -11.14
CA LYS A 164 3.52 -28.43 -10.69
C LYS A 164 2.20 -29.13 -10.40
N ALA A 165 1.47 -28.61 -9.41
CA ALA A 165 0.09 -29.00 -9.14
C ALA A 165 -0.88 -28.27 -10.10
N GLU A 166 -2.09 -28.81 -10.23
CA GLU A 166 -3.11 -28.27 -11.13
C GLU A 166 -3.54 -26.85 -10.72
N GLU A 167 -3.66 -26.63 -9.41
CA GLU A 167 -4.08 -25.39 -8.78
C GLU A 167 -3.07 -24.26 -9.02
N GLU A 168 -1.79 -24.61 -9.20
CA GLU A 168 -0.71 -23.68 -9.52
C GLU A 168 -0.78 -23.17 -10.96
N ILE A 169 -1.49 -23.86 -11.87
CA ILE A 169 -1.66 -23.47 -13.27
C ILE A 169 -2.83 -22.51 -13.37
N SER A 170 -2.64 -21.27 -12.94
CA SER A 170 -3.66 -20.22 -12.98
C SER A 170 -3.05 -18.85 -13.25
N PHE A 171 -3.88 -17.93 -13.77
CA PHE A 171 -3.49 -16.54 -13.91
C PHE A 171 -3.34 -15.89 -12.53
N GLN A 172 -2.17 -15.32 -12.26
CA GLN A 172 -1.88 -14.56 -11.05
C GLN A 172 -1.88 -13.07 -11.41
N PRO A 173 -2.80 -12.26 -10.85
CA PRO A 173 -2.86 -10.84 -11.16
C PRO A 173 -1.71 -10.07 -10.50
N GLU A 174 -1.13 -9.15 -11.27
CA GLU A 174 -0.14 -8.18 -10.80
C GLU A 174 -0.73 -6.78 -11.00
N VAL A 175 -1.40 -6.27 -9.97
CA VAL A 175 -2.05 -4.96 -9.99
C VAL A 175 -0.97 -3.87 -9.91
N PRO A 176 -0.87 -2.96 -10.90
CA PRO A 176 0.11 -1.89 -10.89
C PRO A 176 -0.33 -0.74 -9.96
N VAL A 177 -0.37 -1.00 -8.65
CA VAL A 177 -0.91 -0.08 -7.63
C VAL A 177 -0.28 1.32 -7.69
N ALA A 178 0.98 1.44 -8.10
CA ALA A 178 1.63 2.73 -8.31
C ALA A 178 0.83 3.69 -9.22
N GLN A 179 0.06 3.19 -10.19
CA GLN A 179 -0.78 3.99 -11.08
C GLN A 179 -2.05 4.52 -10.39
N TYR A 180 -2.50 3.86 -9.32
CA TYR A 180 -3.74 4.18 -8.60
C TYR A 180 -3.49 4.82 -7.22
N PHE A 181 -2.27 4.76 -6.69
CA PHE A 181 -1.91 5.13 -5.32
C PHE A 181 -1.38 6.57 -5.19
N SER A 182 -2.24 7.54 -5.52
CA SER A 182 -1.99 8.98 -5.31
C SER A 182 -1.78 9.34 -3.83
N ASP A 183 -1.31 10.56 -3.54
CA ASP A 183 -1.21 11.05 -2.14
C ASP A 183 -2.57 11.03 -1.43
N ARG A 184 -3.64 11.39 -2.13
CA ARG A 184 -5.00 11.29 -1.59
C ARG A 184 -5.40 9.85 -1.28
N CYS A 185 -5.05 8.90 -2.15
CA CYS A 185 -5.28 7.48 -1.91
C CYS A 185 -4.47 6.98 -0.72
N TYR A 186 -3.22 7.42 -0.58
CA TYR A 186 -2.38 7.08 0.56
C TYR A 186 -3.01 7.54 1.88
N LEU A 187 -3.44 8.80 1.98
CA LEU A 187 -4.12 9.31 3.19
C LEU A 187 -5.39 8.53 3.52
N LEU A 188 -6.17 8.11 2.51
CA LEU A 188 -7.34 7.27 2.72
C LEU A 188 -6.97 5.83 3.13
N PHE A 189 -5.88 5.29 2.57
CA PHE A 189 -5.40 3.95 2.87
C PHE A 189 -4.98 3.84 4.33
N LEU A 190 -4.32 4.87 4.85
CA LEU A 190 -3.96 4.99 6.26
C LEU A 190 -5.18 4.87 7.20
N ASP A 191 -6.37 5.30 6.77
CA ASP A 191 -7.61 5.17 7.53
C ASP A 191 -8.31 3.82 7.31
N ASN A 192 -8.37 3.36 6.06
CA ASN A 192 -9.08 2.14 5.67
C ASN A 192 -8.34 1.37 4.56
N LYS A 193 -7.31 0.61 4.99
CA LYS A 193 -6.42 -0.16 4.11
C LYS A 193 -7.18 -1.09 3.15
N LYS A 194 -8.05 -1.93 3.72
CA LYS A 194 -8.78 -2.97 2.97
C LYS A 194 -9.68 -2.35 1.91
N TRP A 195 -10.45 -1.33 2.27
CA TRP A 195 -11.39 -0.70 1.34
C TRP A 195 -10.67 -0.01 0.18
N VAL A 196 -9.59 0.72 0.44
CA VAL A 196 -8.82 1.39 -0.62
C VAL A 196 -8.19 0.37 -1.56
N ALA A 197 -7.49 -0.64 -1.03
CA ALA A 197 -6.87 -1.67 -1.85
C ALA A 197 -7.89 -2.49 -2.66
N GLU A 198 -9.06 -2.76 -2.11
CA GLU A 198 -10.16 -3.43 -2.81
C GLU A 198 -10.70 -2.58 -3.96
N ARG A 199 -10.84 -1.26 -3.77
CA ARG A 199 -11.22 -0.35 -4.86
C ARG A 199 -10.18 -0.31 -5.98
N ILE A 200 -8.90 -0.26 -5.62
CA ILE A 200 -7.79 -0.30 -6.59
C ILE A 200 -7.84 -1.60 -7.40
N ALA A 201 -7.94 -2.74 -6.71
CA ALA A 201 -8.04 -4.05 -7.34
C ALA A 201 -9.24 -4.13 -8.29
N ARG A 202 -10.42 -3.72 -7.82
CA ARG A 202 -11.66 -3.76 -8.61
C ARG A 202 -11.58 -2.85 -9.83
N GLN A 203 -11.06 -1.64 -9.67
CA GLN A 203 -10.87 -0.70 -10.77
C GLN A 203 -9.94 -1.29 -11.84
N TRP A 204 -8.79 -1.82 -11.43
CA TRP A 204 -7.86 -2.48 -12.36
C TRP A 204 -8.49 -3.68 -13.07
N VAL A 205 -9.22 -4.53 -12.34
CA VAL A 205 -9.91 -5.70 -12.91
C VAL A 205 -10.93 -5.29 -13.98
N LEU A 206 -11.72 -4.24 -13.73
CA LEU A 206 -12.69 -3.73 -14.70
C LEU A 206 -12.01 -3.15 -15.94
N GLU A 207 -10.99 -2.32 -15.75
CA GLU A 207 -10.24 -1.70 -16.85
C GLU A 207 -9.52 -2.75 -17.72
N ASN A 208 -9.17 -3.90 -17.13
CA ASN A 208 -8.40 -4.95 -17.79
C ASN A 208 -9.22 -6.23 -18.05
N ALA A 209 -10.55 -6.16 -18.01
CA ALA A 209 -11.41 -7.34 -18.07
C ALA A 209 -11.15 -8.20 -19.33
N ALA A 210 -11.00 -7.58 -20.49
CA ALA A 210 -10.69 -8.28 -21.73
C ALA A 210 -9.32 -9.00 -21.68
N TYR A 211 -8.29 -8.34 -21.15
CA TYR A 211 -6.97 -8.94 -20.97
C TYR A 211 -7.02 -10.13 -20.00
N ILE A 212 -7.65 -9.95 -18.85
CA ILE A 212 -7.79 -10.99 -17.83
C ILE A 212 -8.60 -12.17 -18.39
N SER A 213 -9.67 -11.93 -19.14
CA SER A 213 -10.44 -12.99 -19.80
C SER A 213 -9.54 -13.85 -20.69
N ARG A 214 -8.71 -13.21 -21.53
CA ARG A 214 -7.76 -13.90 -22.40
C ARG A 214 -6.78 -14.77 -21.60
N GLN A 215 -6.26 -14.26 -20.49
CA GLN A 215 -5.36 -15.01 -19.62
C GLN A 215 -6.08 -16.20 -18.97
N ARG A 216 -7.29 -16.00 -18.42
CA ARG A 216 -8.07 -17.08 -17.80
C ARG A 216 -8.33 -18.23 -18.78
N ILE A 217 -8.75 -17.92 -20.00
CA ILE A 217 -9.01 -18.91 -21.05
C ILE A 217 -7.70 -19.65 -21.40
N TRP A 218 -6.61 -18.91 -21.59
CA TRP A 218 -5.30 -19.49 -21.93
C TRP A 218 -4.80 -20.47 -20.85
N TYR A 219 -4.82 -20.09 -19.58
CA TYR A 219 -4.46 -20.97 -18.46
C TYR A 219 -5.42 -22.16 -18.34
N GLY A 220 -6.71 -21.97 -18.61
CA GLY A 220 -7.69 -23.07 -18.66
C GLY A 220 -7.35 -24.11 -19.72
N CYS A 221 -6.96 -23.68 -20.93
CA CYS A 221 -6.50 -24.58 -21.99
C CYS A 221 -5.23 -25.34 -21.59
N ILE A 222 -4.25 -24.67 -20.97
CA ILE A 222 -3.02 -25.32 -20.48
C ILE A 222 -3.34 -26.36 -19.41
N ARG A 223 -4.21 -26.03 -18.46
CA ARG A 223 -4.61 -26.93 -17.38
C ARG A 223 -5.26 -28.20 -17.93
N ASN A 224 -6.15 -28.06 -18.91
CA ASN A 224 -6.79 -29.20 -19.56
C ASN A 224 -5.75 -30.11 -20.24
N GLU A 225 -4.82 -29.55 -21.03
CA GLU A 225 -3.78 -30.34 -21.69
C GLU A 225 -2.80 -30.97 -20.68
N PHE A 226 -2.47 -30.26 -19.60
CA PHE A 226 -1.66 -30.77 -18.50
C PHE A 226 -2.30 -32.00 -17.86
N MET A 227 -3.62 -31.96 -17.62
CA MET A 227 -4.37 -33.08 -17.06
C MET A 227 -4.39 -34.29 -17.99
N GLU A 228 -4.50 -34.09 -19.30
CA GLU A 228 -4.39 -35.19 -20.27
C GLU A 228 -2.99 -35.81 -20.30
N ILE A 229 -1.92 -35.01 -20.21
CA ILE A 229 -0.55 -35.51 -20.08
C ILE A 229 -0.40 -36.33 -18.79
N LYS A 230 -0.89 -35.83 -17.66
CA LYS A 230 -0.81 -36.50 -16.37
C LYS A 230 -1.53 -37.86 -16.40
N LYS A 231 -2.77 -37.90 -16.89
CA LYS A 231 -3.54 -39.16 -17.06
C LYS A 231 -2.84 -40.15 -17.99
N ALA A 232 -2.24 -39.69 -19.09
CA ALA A 232 -1.52 -40.55 -20.02
C ALA A 232 -0.29 -41.19 -19.37
N ALA A 233 0.44 -40.44 -18.54
CA ALA A 233 1.59 -40.96 -17.81
C ALA A 233 1.20 -41.94 -16.70
N GLU A 234 0.08 -41.72 -16.02
CA GLU A 234 -0.46 -42.64 -15.01
C GLU A 234 -0.89 -43.98 -15.62
N ARG A 235 -1.40 -43.99 -16.86
CA ARG A 235 -1.77 -45.22 -17.59
C ARG A 235 -0.58 -46.05 -18.08
N GLN A 236 0.61 -45.45 -18.11
CA GLN A 236 1.86 -46.11 -18.56
C GLN A 236 2.71 -46.64 -17.41
N LYS A 237 2.28 -46.42 -16.16
CA LYS A 237 2.88 -46.99 -14.95
C LYS A 237 2.11 -48.22 -14.50
#